data_AF-A0A497ZTX8-F1
#
_entry.id   AF-A0A497ZTX8-F1
#
_cell.length_a   1.000
_cell.length_b   1.000
_cell.length_c   1.000
_cell.angle_alpha   90.00
_cell.angle_beta   90.00
_cell.angle_gamma   90.00
#
_symmetry.space_group_name_H-M   'P 1'
#
loop_
_entity.id
_entity.type
_entity.pdbx_description
1 polymer ?
#
loop_
_entity_poly.entity_id
_entity_poly.type
_entity_poly.pdbx_seq_one_letter_code
_entity_poly.pdbx_strand_id
1 'polypeptide(L)'
;MCSATKQCPEQRSVLFAAARTLSAGLFSARESSMLAAIGTKAIYMTLSQQIIWGSFYLGICFLIEIMLLTWCVLVIRKLVERWETRSTILATAGPISVALMFIVLTHTVQVWIWAIVWVWGDVLPDWNSALYFSLVTFTTLGYGDIVLGEGLRIFGAFASVTGLLAFGLSTAFLVALMTRVFEERFLN
;
A
#
# COMPACT_ATOMS: atom_id res chain seq x y z
N MET A 1 5.25 65.76 -47.00
CA MET A 1 6.30 64.72 -46.91
C MET A 1 6.39 64.23 -45.48
N CYS A 2 6.24 62.92 -45.28
CA CYS A 2 6.19 62.24 -43.99
C CYS A 2 7.61 62.08 -43.42
N SER A 3 7.81 62.22 -42.10
CA SER A 3 8.92 61.54 -41.42
C SER A 3 8.59 61.25 -39.97
N ALA A 4 8.66 59.96 -39.66
CA ALA A 4 8.29 59.28 -38.44
C ALA A 4 9.42 59.32 -37.39
N THR A 5 9.14 58.79 -36.19
CA THR A 5 10.05 58.48 -35.07
C THR A 5 10.11 59.47 -33.89
N LYS A 6 8.95 59.84 -33.34
CA LYS A 6 8.87 60.13 -31.89
C LYS A 6 7.95 59.13 -31.23
N GLN A 7 8.52 57.99 -30.83
CA GLN A 7 7.81 57.00 -30.01
C GLN A 7 7.63 57.59 -28.60
N CYS A 8 6.38 57.85 -28.20
CA CYS A 8 6.04 58.35 -26.87
C CYS A 8 6.54 57.38 -25.78
N PRO A 9 7.07 57.87 -24.64
CA PRO A 9 7.59 57.05 -23.54
C PRO A 9 6.53 56.10 -22.95
N GLU A 10 5.26 56.44 -23.09
CA GLU A 10 4.11 55.65 -22.64
C GLU A 10 3.92 54.34 -23.44
N GLN A 11 4.33 54.29 -24.72
CA GLN A 11 4.25 53.04 -25.51
C GLN A 11 5.31 52.02 -25.11
N ARG A 12 6.48 52.47 -24.61
CA ARG A 12 7.53 51.56 -24.13
C ARG A 12 7.09 50.82 -22.87
N SER A 13 6.48 51.50 -21.90
CA SER A 13 6.01 50.86 -20.67
C SER A 13 4.93 49.81 -20.93
N VAL A 14 4.00 50.10 -21.85
CA VAL A 14 2.94 49.15 -22.26
C VAL A 14 3.54 47.94 -22.98
N LEU A 15 4.52 48.12 -23.87
CA LEU A 15 5.22 47.01 -24.53
C LEU A 15 5.97 46.12 -23.53
N PHE A 16 6.65 46.71 -22.56
CA PHE A 16 7.38 45.97 -21.51
C PHE A 16 6.44 45.27 -20.52
N ALA A 17 5.25 45.82 -20.27
CA ALA A 17 4.22 45.16 -19.48
C ALA A 17 3.65 43.97 -20.26
N ALA A 18 3.24 44.16 -21.51
CA ALA A 18 2.71 43.10 -22.37
C ALA A 18 3.71 41.95 -22.57
N ALA A 19 5.00 42.25 -22.77
CA ALA A 19 6.05 41.25 -22.90
C ALA A 19 6.26 40.43 -21.61
N ARG A 20 6.12 41.06 -20.43
CA ARG A 20 6.18 40.36 -19.13
C ARG A 20 4.97 39.47 -18.89
N THR A 21 3.77 39.91 -19.26
CA THR A 21 2.56 39.10 -19.16
C THR A 21 2.59 37.93 -20.14
N LEU A 22 3.11 38.14 -21.36
CA LEU A 22 3.35 37.08 -22.35
C LEU A 22 4.41 36.08 -21.86
N SER A 23 5.52 36.53 -21.29
CA SER A 23 6.55 35.63 -20.76
C SER A 23 6.05 34.84 -19.55
N ALA A 24 5.26 35.46 -18.66
CA ALA A 24 4.64 34.78 -17.52
C ALA A 24 3.58 33.76 -17.98
N GLY A 25 2.76 34.10 -18.97
CA GLY A 25 1.78 33.19 -19.57
C GLY A 25 2.43 32.02 -20.32
N LEU A 26 3.51 32.27 -21.05
CA LEU A 26 4.29 31.22 -21.73
C LEU A 26 5.03 30.31 -20.73
N PHE A 27 5.52 30.86 -19.62
CA PHE A 27 6.13 30.08 -18.54
C PHE A 27 5.10 29.20 -17.84
N SER A 28 3.93 29.74 -17.49
CA SER A 28 2.81 28.99 -16.90
C SER A 28 2.28 27.90 -17.85
N ALA A 29 2.13 28.20 -19.15
CA ALA A 29 1.71 27.23 -20.15
C ALA A 29 2.75 26.13 -20.39
N ARG A 30 4.04 26.46 -20.31
CA ARG A 30 5.16 25.51 -20.40
C ARG A 30 5.26 24.62 -19.16
N GLU A 31 5.02 25.17 -17.98
CA GLU A 31 4.96 24.43 -16.72
C GLU A 31 3.73 23.51 -16.69
N SER A 32 2.56 23.95 -17.17
CA SER A 32 1.37 23.10 -17.30
C SER A 32 1.53 22.00 -18.35
N SER A 33 2.23 22.26 -19.46
CA SER A 33 2.50 21.24 -20.48
C SER A 33 3.63 20.28 -20.11
N MET A 34 4.60 20.72 -19.30
CA MET A 34 5.64 19.86 -18.70
C MET A 34 5.06 19.01 -17.55
N LEU A 35 4.16 19.56 -16.72
CA LEU A 35 3.40 18.80 -15.72
C LEU A 35 2.41 17.82 -16.38
N ALA A 36 1.83 18.15 -17.53
CA ALA A 36 1.01 17.22 -18.32
C ALA A 36 1.83 16.11 -19.01
N ALA A 37 3.07 16.41 -19.43
CA ALA A 37 4.01 15.45 -20.01
C ALA A 37 4.71 14.56 -18.96
N ILE A 38 4.81 15.03 -17.71
CA ILE A 38 5.27 14.23 -16.56
C ILE A 38 4.08 13.44 -15.94
N GLY A 39 2.84 13.90 -16.13
CA GLY A 39 1.63 13.28 -15.60
C GLY A 39 1.08 12.07 -16.37
N THR A 40 1.80 11.51 -17.34
CA THR A 40 1.26 10.48 -18.26
C THR A 40 1.52 9.02 -17.86
N LYS A 41 1.92 8.74 -16.61
CA LYS A 41 2.07 7.35 -16.13
C LYS A 41 1.45 7.01 -14.79
N ALA A 42 0.73 7.92 -14.13
CA ALA A 42 -0.14 7.49 -13.05
C ALA A 42 -1.26 6.62 -13.64
N ILE A 43 -1.39 5.37 -13.20
CA ILE A 43 -2.41 4.44 -13.68
C ILE A 43 -3.80 5.01 -13.34
N TYR A 44 -4.46 5.66 -14.31
CA TYR A 44 -5.86 6.04 -14.19
C TYR A 44 -6.74 4.82 -14.50
N MET A 45 -7.28 4.20 -13.46
CA MET A 45 -8.16 3.04 -13.59
C MET A 45 -9.63 3.49 -13.59
N THR A 46 -10.39 2.96 -14.54
CA THR A 46 -11.86 3.06 -14.51
C THR A 46 -12.42 2.33 -13.29
N LEU A 47 -13.65 2.66 -12.88
CA LEU A 47 -14.32 2.04 -11.73
C LEU A 47 -14.31 0.50 -11.77
N SER A 48 -14.67 -0.07 -12.93
CA SER A 48 -14.69 -1.52 -13.11
C SER A 48 -13.29 -2.13 -12.98
N GLN A 49 -12.27 -1.46 -13.50
CA GLN A 49 -10.88 -1.91 -13.36
C GLN A 49 -10.43 -1.87 -11.90
N GLN A 50 -10.76 -0.82 -11.14
CA GLN A 50 -10.41 -0.75 -9.71
C GLN A 50 -10.98 -1.93 -8.92
N ILE A 51 -12.23 -2.32 -9.18
CA ILE A 51 -12.90 -3.44 -8.51
C ILE A 51 -12.26 -4.78 -8.93
N ILE A 52 -12.04 -5.00 -10.22
CA ILE A 52 -11.47 -6.25 -10.75
C ILE A 52 -10.06 -6.47 -10.19
N TRP A 53 -9.19 -5.45 -10.32
CA TRP A 53 -7.82 -5.55 -9.85
C TRP A 53 -7.75 -5.62 -8.32
N GLY A 54 -8.57 -4.85 -7.60
CA GLY A 54 -8.64 -4.92 -6.14
C GLY A 54 -9.01 -6.31 -5.65
N SER A 55 -10.03 -6.92 -6.26
CA SER A 55 -10.46 -8.29 -5.95
C SER A 55 -9.38 -9.33 -6.29
N PHE A 56 -8.69 -9.14 -7.42
CA PHE A 56 -7.59 -10.03 -7.84
C PHE A 56 -6.43 -10.03 -6.85
N TYR A 57 -5.95 -8.84 -6.44
CA TYR A 57 -4.87 -8.70 -5.47
C TYR A 57 -5.26 -9.21 -4.08
N LEU A 58 -6.47 -8.92 -3.64
CA LEU A 58 -7.02 -9.49 -2.40
C LEU A 58 -7.03 -11.03 -2.46
N GLY A 59 -7.50 -11.60 -3.57
CA GLY A 59 -7.52 -13.06 -3.78
C GLY A 59 -6.11 -13.68 -3.70
N ILE A 60 -5.12 -13.05 -4.33
CA ILE A 60 -3.72 -13.48 -4.23
C ILE A 60 -3.23 -13.45 -2.78
N CYS A 61 -3.50 -12.36 -2.05
CA CYS A 61 -3.10 -12.23 -0.66
C CYS A 61 -3.72 -13.33 0.22
N PHE A 62 -4.98 -13.68 0.00
CA PHE A 62 -5.63 -14.79 0.70
C PHE A 62 -5.07 -16.16 0.37
N LEU A 63 -4.73 -16.41 -0.89
CA LEU A 63 -4.07 -17.66 -1.25
C LEU A 63 -2.72 -17.78 -0.54
N ILE A 64 -1.97 -16.68 -0.45
CA ILE A 64 -0.71 -16.62 0.30
C ILE A 64 -0.93 -16.82 1.79
N GLU A 65 -1.93 -16.17 2.40
CA GLU A 65 -2.32 -16.33 3.81
C GLU A 65 -2.63 -17.80 4.12
N ILE A 66 -3.50 -18.43 3.33
CA ILE A 66 -3.89 -19.84 3.51
C ILE A 66 -2.68 -20.76 3.36
N MET A 67 -1.84 -20.55 2.34
CA MET A 67 -0.65 -21.36 2.12
C MET A 67 0.34 -21.25 3.28
N LEU A 68 0.63 -20.04 3.76
CA LEU A 68 1.58 -19.81 4.84
C LEU A 68 1.04 -20.27 6.20
N LEU A 69 -0.26 -20.10 6.49
CA LEU A 69 -0.87 -20.65 7.70
C LEU A 69 -0.90 -22.19 7.66
N THR A 70 -1.17 -22.79 6.50
CA THR A 70 -1.09 -24.25 6.35
C THR A 70 0.33 -24.75 6.58
N TRP A 71 1.33 -24.05 6.02
CA TRP A 71 2.73 -24.37 6.26
C TRP A 71 3.10 -24.21 7.75
N CYS A 72 2.62 -23.15 8.41
CA CYS A 72 2.80 -22.95 9.85
C CYS A 72 2.32 -24.17 10.65
N VAL A 73 1.14 -24.70 10.36
CA VAL A 73 0.62 -25.91 11.01
C VAL A 73 1.54 -27.11 10.80
N LEU A 74 2.04 -27.32 9.58
CA LEU A 74 2.96 -28.42 9.29
C LEU A 74 4.28 -28.29 10.07
N VAL A 75 4.81 -27.06 10.19
CA VAL A 75 6.01 -26.79 10.98
C VAL A 75 5.76 -27.03 12.46
N ILE A 76 4.64 -26.53 13.01
CA ILE A 76 4.27 -26.73 14.40
C ILE A 76 4.14 -28.23 14.71
N ARG A 77 3.44 -29.00 13.87
CA ARG A 77 3.31 -30.46 14.06
C ARG A 77 4.66 -31.16 14.15
N LYS A 78 5.57 -30.86 13.21
CA LYS A 78 6.92 -31.42 13.20
C LYS A 78 7.77 -31.01 14.41
N LEU A 79 7.57 -29.78 14.92
CA LEU A 79 8.27 -29.31 16.11
C LEU A 79 7.73 -29.96 17.39
N VAL A 80 6.40 -30.11 17.50
CA VAL A 80 5.75 -30.76 18.64
C VAL A 80 6.15 -32.23 18.74
N GLU A 81 6.16 -32.98 17.63
CA GLU A 81 6.64 -34.37 17.58
C GLU A 81 8.10 -34.49 18.06
N ARG A 82 8.93 -33.47 17.81
CA ARG A 82 10.34 -33.46 18.22
C ARG A 82 10.56 -33.06 19.69
N TRP A 83 9.57 -32.44 20.33
CA TRP A 83 9.68 -31.85 21.66
C TRP A 83 8.85 -32.58 22.73
N GLU A 84 8.40 -33.80 22.45
CA GLU A 84 7.59 -34.62 23.35
C GLU A 84 8.21 -34.80 24.76
N THR A 85 9.54 -34.69 24.90
CA THR A 85 10.28 -34.85 26.17
C THR A 85 10.67 -33.53 26.86
N ARG A 86 10.26 -32.36 26.36
CA ARG A 86 10.60 -31.04 26.95
C ARG A 86 9.61 -30.60 28.04
N SER A 87 10.01 -29.59 28.83
CA SER A 87 9.21 -29.03 29.92
C SER A 87 7.87 -28.46 29.42
N THR A 88 6.85 -28.49 30.29
CA THR A 88 5.47 -28.02 30.00
C THR A 88 5.43 -26.60 29.43
N ILE A 89 6.27 -25.70 29.92
CA ILE A 89 6.34 -24.31 29.41
C ILE A 89 6.76 -24.27 27.94
N LEU A 90 7.77 -25.06 27.55
CA LEU A 90 8.28 -25.04 26.17
C LEU A 90 7.30 -25.72 25.21
N ALA A 91 6.60 -26.76 25.67
CA ALA A 91 5.55 -27.42 24.91
C ALA A 91 4.34 -26.50 24.62
N THR A 92 4.00 -25.60 25.55
CA THR A 92 2.92 -24.63 25.38
C THR A 92 3.35 -23.38 24.62
N ALA A 93 4.46 -22.75 25.02
CA ALA A 93 4.91 -21.48 24.45
C ALA A 93 5.50 -21.63 23.05
N GLY A 94 6.11 -22.77 22.73
CA GLY A 94 6.76 -23.04 21.44
C GLY A 94 5.81 -22.90 20.24
N PRO A 95 4.72 -23.69 20.17
CA PRO A 95 3.75 -23.62 19.07
C PRO A 95 3.16 -22.22 18.86
N ILE A 96 2.78 -21.55 19.95
CA ILE A 96 2.21 -20.20 19.91
C ILE A 96 3.24 -19.19 19.37
N SER A 97 4.49 -19.27 19.82
CA SER A 97 5.56 -18.38 19.35
C SER A 97 5.84 -18.56 17.86
N VAL A 98 5.87 -19.81 17.39
CA VAL A 98 6.05 -20.15 15.96
C VAL A 98 4.88 -19.61 15.15
N ALA A 99 3.65 -19.76 15.63
CA ALA A 99 2.46 -19.21 14.98
C ALA A 99 2.52 -17.69 14.83
N LEU A 100 2.84 -16.97 15.90
CA LEU A 100 2.97 -15.51 15.87
C LEU A 100 4.06 -15.05 14.88
N MET A 101 5.20 -15.73 14.85
CA MET A 101 6.26 -15.44 13.89
C MET A 101 5.78 -15.62 12.45
N PHE A 102 5.08 -16.73 12.15
CA PHE A 102 4.51 -16.96 10.83
C PHE A 102 3.46 -15.90 10.47
N ILE A 103 2.56 -15.54 11.39
CA ILE A 103 1.55 -14.49 11.16
C ILE A 103 2.22 -13.17 10.78
N VAL A 104 3.22 -12.73 11.56
CA VAL A 104 3.97 -11.50 11.28
C VAL A 104 4.65 -11.55 9.91
N LEU A 105 5.29 -12.66 9.57
CA LEU A 105 5.92 -12.83 8.25
C LEU A 105 4.90 -12.78 7.11
N THR A 106 3.76 -13.46 7.26
CA THR A 106 2.68 -13.48 6.27
C THR A 106 2.10 -12.09 6.05
N HIS A 107 1.88 -11.31 7.11
CA HIS A 107 1.37 -9.95 7.03
C HIS A 107 2.40 -9.00 6.40
N THR A 108 3.68 -9.20 6.73
CA THR A 108 4.78 -8.47 6.11
C THR A 108 4.79 -8.71 4.60
N VAL A 109 4.72 -9.96 4.14
CA VAL A 109 4.67 -10.29 2.71
C VAL A 109 3.48 -9.62 2.02
N GLN A 110 2.30 -9.63 2.62
CA GLN A 110 1.11 -8.97 2.05
C GLN A 110 1.27 -7.45 1.93
N VAL A 111 1.82 -6.80 2.95
CA VAL A 111 2.13 -5.36 2.93
C VAL A 111 3.12 -5.04 1.79
N TRP A 112 4.14 -5.87 1.61
CA TRP A 112 5.11 -5.71 0.52
C TRP A 112 4.47 -5.87 -0.85
N ILE A 113 3.55 -6.84 -1.02
CA ILE A 113 2.79 -7.00 -2.28
C ILE A 113 2.07 -5.71 -2.63
N TRP A 114 1.36 -5.10 -1.68
CA TRP A 114 0.69 -3.81 -1.91
C TRP A 114 1.68 -2.68 -2.18
N ALA A 115 2.78 -2.60 -1.43
CA ALA A 115 3.80 -1.55 -1.64
C ALA A 115 4.43 -1.61 -3.03
N ILE A 116 4.68 -2.82 -3.56
CA ILE A 116 5.20 -3.03 -4.92
C ILE A 116 4.25 -2.43 -5.96
N VAL A 117 2.93 -2.58 -5.79
CA VAL A 117 1.95 -2.01 -6.72
C VAL A 117 2.04 -0.49 -6.78
N TRP A 118 2.26 0.17 -5.64
CA TRP A 118 2.34 1.63 -5.58
C TRP A 118 3.61 2.17 -6.23
N VAL A 119 4.74 1.49 -6.04
CA VAL A 119 6.02 1.92 -6.63
C VAL A 119 6.05 1.61 -8.12
N TRP A 120 5.67 0.40 -8.53
CA TRP A 120 5.73 0.01 -9.95
C TRP A 120 4.64 0.66 -10.80
N GLY A 121 3.54 1.08 -10.18
CA GLY A 121 2.51 1.89 -10.83
C GLY A 121 2.83 3.39 -10.89
N ASP A 122 4.03 3.81 -10.47
CA ASP A 122 4.44 5.21 -10.34
C ASP A 122 3.39 6.05 -9.54
N VAL A 123 2.73 5.41 -8.56
CA VAL A 123 1.65 6.01 -7.75
C VAL A 123 2.22 6.78 -6.57
N LEU A 124 3.23 6.20 -5.91
CA LEU A 124 3.93 6.80 -4.77
C LEU A 124 5.42 6.98 -5.10
N PRO A 125 6.05 8.06 -4.61
CA PRO A 125 7.36 8.50 -5.10
C PRO A 125 8.52 7.58 -4.71
N ASP A 126 8.37 6.80 -3.64
CA ASP A 126 9.44 5.99 -3.08
C ASP A 126 8.92 4.82 -2.21
N TRP A 127 9.83 3.88 -1.89
CA TRP A 127 9.51 2.70 -1.10
C TRP A 127 9.08 3.00 0.35
N ASN A 128 9.60 4.06 0.96
CA ASN A 128 9.22 4.44 2.33
C ASN A 128 7.76 4.88 2.34
N SER A 129 7.38 5.81 1.46
CA SER A 129 5.99 6.26 1.29
C SER A 129 5.05 5.11 0.93
N ALA A 130 5.48 4.20 0.04
CA ALA A 130 4.67 3.05 -0.39
C ALA A 130 4.45 2.01 0.71
N LEU A 131 5.49 1.65 1.46
CA LEU A 131 5.38 0.73 2.60
C LEU A 131 4.57 1.36 3.73
N TYR A 132 4.78 2.64 4.01
CA TYR A 132 4.04 3.38 5.01
C TYR A 132 2.54 3.43 4.67
N PHE A 133 2.19 3.86 3.45
CA PHE A 133 0.80 3.88 2.99
C PHE A 133 0.19 2.47 3.05
N SER A 134 0.87 1.45 2.51
CA SER A 134 0.40 0.06 2.59
C SER A 134 0.15 -0.39 4.03
N LEU A 135 1.06 -0.13 4.97
CA LEU A 135 0.88 -0.51 6.38
C LEU A 135 -0.33 0.19 7.00
N VAL A 136 -0.41 1.52 6.87
CA VAL A 136 -1.46 2.34 7.46
C VAL A 136 -2.83 1.98 6.88
N THR A 137 -2.90 1.70 5.58
CA THR A 137 -4.14 1.28 4.90
C THR A 137 -4.51 -0.16 5.24
N PHE A 138 -3.55 -1.09 5.21
CA PHE A 138 -3.77 -2.53 5.48
C PHE A 138 -4.21 -2.77 6.93
N THR A 139 -3.65 -2.02 7.89
CA THR A 139 -4.04 -2.09 9.30
C THR A 139 -5.29 -1.28 9.64
N THR A 140 -5.95 -0.69 8.62
CA THR A 140 -7.12 0.19 8.75
C THR A 140 -6.90 1.43 9.63
N LEU A 141 -5.64 1.75 9.94
CA LEU A 141 -5.24 2.89 10.76
C LEU A 141 -5.59 4.23 10.09
N GLY A 142 -5.28 4.35 8.79
CA GLY A 142 -5.77 5.44 7.94
C GLY A 142 -5.49 6.86 8.44
N TYR A 143 -4.22 7.19 8.77
CA TYR A 143 -3.85 8.54 9.23
C TYR A 143 -4.29 9.68 8.30
N GLY A 144 -4.42 9.41 6.99
CA GLY A 144 -4.97 10.35 6.01
C GLY A 144 -3.96 11.42 5.55
N ASP A 145 -2.69 11.27 5.91
CA ASP A 145 -1.58 12.09 5.45
C ASP A 145 -1.13 11.76 4.02
N ILE A 146 -1.24 10.49 3.62
CA ILE A 146 -1.13 10.05 2.23
C ILE A 146 -2.47 9.51 1.76
N VAL A 147 -3.00 10.08 0.68
CA VAL A 147 -4.28 9.68 0.06
C VAL A 147 -4.14 9.50 -1.44
N LEU A 148 -4.83 8.49 -1.98
CA LEU A 148 -4.85 8.22 -3.42
C LEU A 148 -5.92 9.05 -4.15
N GLY A 149 -5.63 9.42 -5.41
CA GLY A 149 -6.59 10.11 -6.27
C GLY A 149 -7.80 9.25 -6.66
N GLU A 150 -8.81 9.86 -7.29
CA GLU A 150 -10.08 9.19 -7.63
C GLU A 150 -9.92 7.94 -8.51
N GLY A 151 -8.89 7.91 -9.35
CA GLY A 151 -8.57 6.77 -10.21
C GLY A 151 -8.04 5.53 -9.49
N LEU A 152 -7.71 5.64 -8.19
CA LEU A 152 -7.09 4.55 -7.41
C LEU A 152 -7.68 4.40 -6.00
N ARG A 153 -8.51 5.33 -5.52
CA ARG A 153 -9.04 5.29 -4.14
C ARG A 153 -9.84 4.02 -3.81
N ILE A 154 -10.59 3.46 -4.77
CA ILE A 154 -11.36 2.22 -4.54
C ILE A 154 -10.41 1.03 -4.53
N PHE A 155 -9.44 1.02 -5.45
CA PHE A 155 -8.39 -0.01 -5.46
C PHE A 155 -7.58 -0.01 -4.16
N GLY A 156 -7.19 1.16 -3.65
CA GLY A 156 -6.54 1.31 -2.34
C GLY A 156 -7.41 0.84 -1.18
N ALA A 157 -8.74 1.06 -1.23
CA ALA A 157 -9.65 0.54 -0.21
C ALA A 157 -9.64 -1.00 -0.14
N PHE A 158 -9.41 -1.71 -1.24
CA PHE A 158 -9.22 -3.17 -1.22
C PHE A 158 -7.99 -3.60 -0.40
N ALA A 159 -6.96 -2.76 -0.27
CA ALA A 159 -5.82 -3.05 0.61
C ALA A 159 -6.25 -3.10 2.08
N SER A 160 -7.13 -2.18 2.50
CA SER A 160 -7.73 -2.22 3.85
C SER A 160 -8.61 -3.43 4.07
N VAL A 161 -9.45 -3.79 3.10
CA VAL A 161 -10.29 -5.00 3.18
C VAL A 161 -9.42 -6.26 3.27
N THR A 162 -8.34 -6.31 2.49
CA THR A 162 -7.38 -7.42 2.52
C THR A 162 -6.80 -7.57 3.93
N GLY A 163 -6.30 -6.49 4.52
CA GLY A 163 -5.72 -6.55 5.85
C GLY A 163 -6.72 -6.89 6.94
N LEU A 164 -7.93 -6.31 6.93
CA LEU A 164 -8.98 -6.62 7.90
C LEU A 164 -9.31 -8.12 7.91
N LEU A 165 -9.45 -8.72 6.73
CA LEU A 165 -9.78 -10.14 6.62
C LEU A 165 -8.57 -11.03 6.93
N ALA A 166 -7.35 -10.66 6.54
CA ALA A 166 -6.12 -11.38 6.89
C ALA A 166 -5.90 -11.42 8.41
N PHE A 167 -6.00 -10.28 9.10
CA PHE A 167 -5.95 -10.23 10.56
C PHE A 167 -7.06 -11.05 11.22
N GLY A 168 -8.28 -11.03 10.65
CA GLY A 168 -9.39 -11.85 11.10
C GLY A 168 -9.09 -13.35 11.04
N LEU A 169 -8.56 -13.83 9.91
CA LEU A 169 -8.17 -15.22 9.72
C LEU A 169 -7.02 -15.62 10.65
N SER A 170 -5.97 -14.79 10.75
CA SER A 170 -4.84 -15.04 11.63
C SER A 170 -5.23 -15.05 13.12
N THR A 171 -6.17 -14.20 13.53
CA THR A 171 -6.72 -14.20 14.89
C THR A 171 -7.50 -15.47 15.16
N ALA A 172 -8.40 -15.87 14.25
CA ALA A 172 -9.16 -17.12 14.38
C ALA A 172 -8.24 -18.35 14.46
N PHE A 173 -7.19 -18.38 13.62
CA PHE A 173 -6.15 -19.40 13.64
C PHE A 173 -5.42 -19.46 15.00
N LEU A 174 -4.98 -18.31 15.53
CA LEU A 174 -4.27 -18.24 16.80
C LEU A 174 -5.15 -18.69 17.97
N VAL A 175 -6.42 -18.27 17.99
CA VAL A 175 -7.40 -18.71 18.99
C VAL A 175 -7.59 -20.22 18.93
N ALA A 176 -7.79 -20.79 17.73
CA ALA A 176 -7.95 -22.24 17.57
C ALA A 176 -6.70 -23.01 18.05
N LEU A 177 -5.50 -22.50 17.75
CA LEU A 177 -4.24 -23.09 18.22
C LEU A 177 -4.13 -23.02 19.75
N MET A 178 -4.42 -21.86 20.35
CA MET A 178 -4.37 -21.69 21.80
C MET A 178 -5.34 -22.62 22.52
N THR A 179 -6.56 -22.76 22.03
CA THR A 179 -7.55 -23.70 22.60
C THR A 179 -7.00 -25.13 22.60
N ARG A 180 -6.44 -25.60 21.48
CA ARG A 180 -5.84 -26.95 21.39
C ARG A 180 -4.69 -27.14 22.36
N VAL A 181 -3.76 -26.19 22.40
CA VAL A 181 -2.57 -26.25 23.26
C VAL A 181 -2.93 -26.21 24.75
N PHE A 182 -3.98 -25.48 25.13
CA PHE A 182 -4.41 -25.38 26.52
C PHE A 182 -5.28 -26.57 26.97
N GLU A 183 -6.19 -27.05 26.12
CA GLU A 183 -7.03 -28.22 26.43
C GLU A 183 -6.18 -29.48 26.67
N GLU A 184 -5.18 -29.75 25.82
CA GLU A 184 -4.31 -30.93 25.97
C GLU A 184 -3.48 -30.94 27.26
N ARG A 185 -3.28 -29.77 27.90
CA ARG A 185 -2.27 -29.61 28.95
C ARG A 185 -2.82 -29.15 30.31
N PHE A 186 -3.96 -28.47 30.34
CA PHE A 186 -4.56 -27.97 31.59
C PHE A 186 -5.82 -28.74 32.01
N LEU A 187 -6.45 -29.50 31.09
CA LEU A 187 -7.70 -30.23 31.36
C LEU A 187 -7.54 -31.76 31.38
N ASN A 188 -6.34 -32.28 31.11
CA ASN A 188 -5.95 -33.68 31.26
C ASN A 188 -4.75 -33.79 32.21
#